data_AF-A0A9P1P117-F1
#
_entry.id   AF-A0A9P1P117-F1
#
_cell.length_a   1.000
_cell.length_b   1.000
_cell.length_c   1.000
_cell.angle_alpha   90.00
_cell.angle_beta   90.00
_cell.angle_gamma   90.00
#
_symmetry.space_group_name_H-M   'P 1'
#
loop_
_entity.id
_entity.type
_entity.pdbx_description
1 polymer ?
#
loop_
_entity_poly.entity_id
_entity_poly.type
_entity_poly.pdbx_seq_one_letter_code
_entity_poly.pdbx_strand_id
1 'polypeptide(L)'
;MKIQLADGKEREIQHTLATSFWSPDGKPLSAAEFIKGLFGTLPELFQDENQLRELWSSPDTRQNLLDSLTERGYSGEDLLKISRIIDAEKSDIYDVLAYIAYATPPITRSQRVLAQKRLIFSHYDDKQQEFLEFVLEQYMKEGVQELREDKLGSLLELKYHGLRDAVAQLGKVGDIRQVFISFQQYLYKAS
;
A
#
# COMPACT_ATOMS: atom_id res chain seq x y z
N MET A 1 12.67 -0.86 -21.06
CA MET A 1 12.13 -1.95 -21.90
C MET A 1 10.65 -2.13 -21.65
N LYS A 2 9.93 -2.85 -22.51
CA LYS A 2 8.52 -3.19 -22.31
C LYS A 2 8.33 -4.70 -22.29
N ILE A 3 7.39 -5.17 -21.49
CA ILE A 3 6.93 -6.56 -21.49
C ILE A 3 5.45 -6.60 -21.81
N GLN A 4 5.03 -7.56 -22.64
CA GLN A 4 3.61 -7.82 -22.88
C GLN A 4 3.16 -8.96 -21.97
N LEU A 5 2.04 -8.75 -21.27
CA LEU A 5 1.40 -9.76 -20.41
C LEU A 5 0.26 -10.46 -21.16
N ALA A 6 -0.33 -11.50 -20.56
CA ALA A 6 -1.34 -12.32 -21.22
C ALA A 6 -2.66 -11.56 -21.52
N ASP A 7 -2.87 -10.39 -20.91
CA ASP A 7 -3.93 -9.43 -21.23
C ASP A 7 -3.68 -8.66 -22.55
N GLY A 8 -2.54 -8.88 -23.21
CA GLY A 8 -2.11 -8.17 -24.41
C GLY A 8 -1.60 -6.75 -24.16
N LYS A 9 -1.62 -6.26 -22.91
CA LYS A 9 -1.16 -4.91 -22.55
C LYS A 9 0.33 -4.94 -22.20
N GLU A 10 0.98 -3.80 -22.42
CA GLU A 10 2.39 -3.62 -22.09
C GLU A 10 2.56 -3.16 -20.63
N ARG A 11 3.67 -3.54 -20.00
CA ARG A 11 4.22 -2.91 -18.80
C ARG A 11 5.60 -2.36 -19.14
N GLU A 12 5.84 -1.13 -18.75
CA GLU A 12 7.13 -0.47 -18.90
C GLU A 12 8.03 -0.80 -17.72
N ILE A 13 9.28 -1.10 -18.04
CA ILE A 13 10.33 -1.47 -17.09
C ILE A 13 11.54 -0.59 -17.39
N GLN A 14 11.91 0.25 -16.44
CA GLN A 14 12.96 1.25 -16.61
C GLN A 14 14.36 0.66 -16.32
N HIS A 15 14.48 -0.25 -15.35
CA HIS A 15 15.77 -0.72 -14.86
C HIS A 15 16.03 -2.23 -15.09
N THR A 16 17.06 -2.54 -15.88
CA THR A 16 17.66 -3.89 -16.02
C THR A 16 18.84 -4.13 -15.07
N LEU A 17 18.91 -3.39 -13.96
CA LEU A 17 20.03 -3.50 -13.02
C LEU A 17 19.83 -4.69 -12.09
N ALA A 18 20.56 -5.78 -12.36
CA ALA A 18 21.03 -6.82 -11.41
C ALA A 18 20.11 -7.22 -10.24
N THR A 19 18.79 -7.12 -10.41
CA THR A 19 17.82 -7.45 -9.38
C THR A 19 17.38 -8.87 -9.64
N SER A 20 18.02 -9.79 -8.94
CA SER A 20 17.62 -11.20 -8.96
C SER A 20 16.35 -11.34 -8.14
N PHE A 21 15.38 -12.04 -8.72
CA PHE A 21 14.27 -12.63 -7.99
C PHE A 21 14.52 -14.12 -7.86
N TRP A 22 13.83 -14.79 -6.95
CA TRP A 22 13.94 -16.23 -6.78
C TRP A 22 12.56 -16.85 -6.87
N SER A 23 12.47 -17.96 -7.59
CA SER A 23 11.28 -18.80 -7.56
C SER A 23 11.18 -19.57 -6.23
N PRO A 24 10.02 -20.17 -5.90
CA PRO A 24 9.87 -21.01 -4.71
C PRO A 24 10.84 -22.21 -4.66
N ASP A 25 11.29 -22.71 -5.83
CA ASP A 25 12.31 -23.77 -5.94
C ASP A 25 13.76 -23.24 -5.93
N GLY A 26 13.96 -21.95 -5.64
CA GLY A 26 15.28 -21.33 -5.44
C GLY A 26 16.03 -20.96 -6.72
N LYS A 27 15.39 -21.01 -7.89
CA LYS A 27 16.01 -20.62 -9.17
C LYS A 27 15.95 -19.10 -9.36
N PRO A 28 17.01 -18.49 -9.92
CA PRO A 28 16.97 -17.07 -10.24
C PRO A 28 15.95 -16.81 -11.35
N LEU A 29 15.13 -15.78 -11.15
CA LEU A 29 14.17 -15.26 -12.12
C LEU A 29 14.60 -13.85 -12.55
N SER A 30 14.43 -13.55 -13.84
CA SER A 30 14.48 -12.18 -14.33
C SER A 30 13.26 -11.38 -13.84
N ALA A 31 13.37 -10.05 -13.84
CA ALA A 31 12.24 -9.16 -13.53
C ALA A 31 11.01 -9.45 -14.41
N ALA A 32 11.21 -9.74 -15.69
CA ALA A 32 10.14 -10.04 -16.63
C ALA A 32 9.43 -11.37 -16.30
N GLU A 33 10.18 -12.41 -15.94
CA GLU A 33 9.62 -13.69 -15.52
C GLU A 33 8.87 -13.56 -14.19
N PHE A 34 9.45 -12.84 -13.23
CA PHE A 34 8.80 -12.59 -11.95
C PHE A 34 7.48 -11.82 -12.12
N ILE A 35 7.46 -10.75 -12.93
CA ILE A 35 6.24 -9.99 -13.20
C ILE A 35 5.18 -10.85 -13.91
N LYS A 36 5.59 -11.68 -14.88
CA LYS A 36 4.67 -12.61 -15.55
C LYS A 36 4.07 -13.63 -14.57
N GLY A 37 4.89 -14.18 -13.68
CA GLY A 37 4.44 -15.05 -12.61
C GLY A 37 3.44 -14.35 -11.70
N LEU A 38 3.81 -13.17 -11.18
CA LEU A 38 2.95 -12.36 -10.31
C LEU A 38 1.60 -12.10 -10.99
N PHE A 39 1.62 -11.61 -12.24
CA PHE A 39 0.40 -11.36 -13.03
C PHE A 39 -0.49 -12.61 -13.14
N GLY A 40 0.09 -13.79 -13.37
CA GLY A 40 -0.65 -15.04 -13.43
C GLY A 40 -1.27 -15.46 -12.09
N THR A 41 -0.68 -15.06 -10.97
CA THR A 41 -1.15 -15.36 -9.61
C THR A 41 -2.24 -14.40 -9.11
N LEU A 42 -2.20 -13.12 -9.48
CA LEU A 42 -3.13 -12.10 -8.95
C LEU A 42 -4.63 -12.45 -9.09
N PRO A 43 -5.11 -13.07 -10.18
CA PRO A 43 -6.52 -13.48 -10.32
C PRO A 43 -7.02 -14.48 -9.26
N GLU A 44 -6.12 -15.20 -8.58
CA GLU A 44 -6.47 -16.09 -7.47
C GLU A 44 -6.74 -15.33 -6.15
N LEU A 45 -6.29 -14.08 -6.06
CA LEU A 45 -6.33 -13.25 -4.85
C LEU A 45 -7.46 -12.21 -4.92
N PHE A 46 -7.72 -11.65 -6.10
CA PHE A 46 -8.79 -10.70 -6.35
C PHE A 46 -9.18 -10.71 -7.84
N GLN A 47 -10.46 -10.46 -8.11
CA GLN A 47 -11.10 -10.59 -9.42
C GLN A 47 -10.94 -9.33 -10.28
N ASP A 48 -10.97 -8.16 -9.66
CA ASP A 48 -10.88 -6.87 -10.33
C ASP A 48 -10.19 -5.81 -9.43
N GLU A 49 -10.03 -4.59 -9.96
CA GLU A 49 -9.41 -3.48 -9.21
C GLU A 49 -10.28 -3.02 -8.03
N ASN A 50 -11.60 -3.21 -8.09
CA ASN A 50 -12.50 -2.84 -6.99
C ASN A 50 -12.30 -3.79 -5.81
N GLN A 51 -12.23 -5.10 -6.05
CA GLN A 51 -11.93 -6.06 -5.00
C GLN A 51 -10.53 -5.86 -4.43
N LEU A 52 -9.53 -5.56 -5.26
CA LEU A 52 -8.20 -5.17 -4.77
C LEU A 52 -8.31 -3.95 -3.85
N ARG A 53 -9.07 -2.92 -4.24
CA ARG A 53 -9.29 -1.70 -3.44
C ARG A 53 -9.99 -2.01 -2.12
N GLU A 54 -11.02 -2.85 -2.11
CA GLU A 54 -11.73 -3.27 -0.90
C GLU A 54 -10.79 -3.99 0.08
N LEU A 55 -10.04 -4.98 -0.40
CA LEU A 55 -9.05 -5.71 0.40
C LEU A 55 -7.96 -4.77 0.91
N TRP A 56 -7.49 -3.82 0.09
CA TRP A 56 -6.40 -2.94 0.46
C TRP A 56 -6.82 -1.81 1.40
N SER A 57 -8.10 -1.45 1.43
CA SER A 57 -8.61 -0.29 2.19
C SER A 57 -8.64 -0.50 3.70
N SER A 58 -8.69 -1.75 4.16
CA SER A 58 -8.65 -2.11 5.58
C SER A 58 -7.29 -2.72 5.96
N PRO A 59 -6.69 -2.34 7.10
CA PRO A 59 -5.41 -2.89 7.56
C PRO A 59 -5.37 -4.42 7.62
N ASP A 60 -6.42 -5.04 8.15
CA ASP A 60 -6.46 -6.49 8.37
C ASP A 60 -6.52 -7.26 7.05
N THR A 61 -7.42 -6.85 6.15
CA THR A 61 -7.55 -7.49 4.83
C THR A 61 -6.33 -7.22 3.95
N ARG A 62 -5.69 -6.06 4.09
CA ARG A 62 -4.42 -5.74 3.42
C ARG A 62 -3.32 -6.66 3.91
N GLN A 63 -3.22 -6.89 5.22
CA GLN A 63 -2.22 -7.80 5.79
C GLN A 63 -2.45 -9.22 5.27
N ASN A 64 -3.69 -9.71 5.29
CA ASN A 64 -4.03 -11.05 4.75
C ASN A 64 -3.65 -11.20 3.27
N LEU A 65 -3.86 -10.15 2.46
CA LEU A 65 -3.45 -10.15 1.06
C LEU A 65 -1.92 -10.20 0.89
N LEU A 66 -1.18 -9.41 1.68
CA LEU A 66 0.28 -9.43 1.69
C LEU A 66 0.85 -10.78 2.15
N ASP A 67 0.24 -11.40 3.15
CA ASP A 67 0.62 -12.72 3.63
C ASP A 67 0.36 -13.78 2.55
N SER A 68 -0.82 -13.72 1.90
CA SER A 68 -1.18 -14.61 0.79
C SER A 68 -0.24 -14.48 -0.42
N LEU A 69 0.24 -13.28 -0.71
CA LEU A 69 1.27 -13.02 -1.73
C LEU A 69 2.61 -13.64 -1.32
N THR A 70 3.00 -13.47 -0.05
CA THR A 70 4.24 -14.01 0.50
C THR A 70 4.26 -15.54 0.46
N GLU A 71 3.16 -16.20 0.84
CA GLU A 71 2.99 -17.66 0.75
C GLU A 71 3.15 -18.20 -0.68
N ARG A 72 2.85 -17.36 -1.68
CA ARG A 72 2.98 -17.68 -3.12
C ARG A 72 4.34 -17.28 -3.71
N GLY A 73 5.27 -16.81 -2.87
CA GLY A 73 6.63 -16.45 -3.28
C GLY A 73 6.81 -14.98 -3.68
N TYR A 74 5.86 -14.11 -3.37
CA TYR A 74 5.93 -12.68 -3.67
C TYR A 74 6.04 -11.87 -2.37
N SER A 75 7.25 -11.80 -1.82
CA SER A 75 7.47 -11.09 -0.55
C SER A 75 7.30 -9.58 -0.69
N GLY A 76 7.08 -8.88 0.43
CA GLY A 76 7.07 -7.41 0.45
C GLY A 76 8.36 -6.79 -0.09
N GLU A 77 9.51 -7.42 0.15
CA GLU A 77 10.79 -6.97 -0.42
C GLU A 77 10.82 -7.09 -1.94
N ASP A 78 10.22 -8.14 -2.49
CA ASP A 78 10.15 -8.33 -3.94
C ASP A 78 9.20 -7.31 -4.58
N LEU A 79 8.07 -7.02 -3.94
CA LEU A 79 7.15 -5.97 -4.40
C LEU A 79 7.81 -4.58 -4.39
N LEU A 80 8.65 -4.29 -3.38
CA LEU A 80 9.46 -3.08 -3.34
C LEU A 80 10.52 -3.05 -4.44
N LYS A 81 11.16 -4.18 -4.77
CA LYS A 81 12.06 -4.25 -5.94
C LYS A 81 11.31 -3.97 -7.24
N ILE A 82 10.10 -4.53 -7.40
CA ILE A 82 9.25 -4.27 -8.57
C ILE A 82 8.90 -2.79 -8.67
N SER A 83 8.55 -2.13 -7.56
CA SER A 83 8.25 -0.70 -7.59
C SER A 83 9.40 0.13 -8.16
N ARG A 84 10.67 -0.21 -7.86
CA ARG A 84 11.85 0.43 -8.48
C ARG A 84 11.94 0.17 -9.97
N ILE A 85 11.72 -1.07 -10.37
CA ILE A 85 11.86 -1.53 -11.76
C ILE A 85 10.85 -0.84 -12.68
N ILE A 86 9.65 -0.51 -12.17
CA ILE A 86 8.59 0.19 -12.91
C ILE A 86 8.52 1.70 -12.63
N ASP A 87 9.54 2.28 -11.97
CA ASP A 87 9.59 3.71 -11.58
C ASP A 87 8.39 4.19 -10.73
N ALA A 88 7.98 3.34 -9.78
CA ALA A 88 6.88 3.54 -8.84
C ALA A 88 7.33 3.50 -7.37
N GLU A 89 8.60 3.81 -7.07
CA GLU A 89 9.15 3.80 -5.69
C GLU A 89 8.41 4.72 -4.72
N LYS A 90 7.82 5.79 -5.25
CA LYS A 90 7.04 6.78 -4.49
C LYS A 90 5.56 6.39 -4.39
N SER A 91 5.14 5.35 -5.09
CA SER A 91 3.76 4.87 -5.12
C SER A 91 3.49 3.87 -4.00
N ASP A 92 2.22 3.57 -3.75
CA ASP A 92 1.85 2.52 -2.82
C ASP A 92 2.04 1.14 -3.46
N ILE A 93 2.20 0.08 -2.67
CA ILE A 93 2.19 -1.29 -3.21
C ILE A 93 0.84 -1.61 -3.86
N TYR A 94 -0.26 -1.00 -3.40
CA TYR A 94 -1.53 -1.01 -4.11
C TYR A 94 -1.39 -0.60 -5.58
N ASP A 95 -0.69 0.52 -5.85
CA ASP A 95 -0.49 1.03 -7.21
C ASP A 95 0.37 0.08 -8.04
N VAL A 96 1.37 -0.55 -7.42
CA VAL A 96 2.20 -1.58 -8.06
C VAL A 96 1.32 -2.76 -8.47
N LEU A 97 0.50 -3.30 -7.56
CA LEU A 97 -0.40 -4.41 -7.85
C LEU A 97 -1.43 -4.06 -8.92
N ALA A 98 -2.06 -2.89 -8.83
CA ALA A 98 -3.04 -2.41 -9.81
C ALA A 98 -2.40 -2.20 -11.19
N TYR A 99 -1.17 -1.67 -11.24
CA TYR A 99 -0.42 -1.55 -12.48
C TYR A 99 -0.15 -2.92 -13.09
N ILE A 100 0.39 -3.86 -12.33
CA ILE A 100 0.69 -5.21 -12.85
C ILE A 100 -0.59 -5.90 -13.33
N ALA A 101 -1.66 -5.92 -12.53
CA ALA A 101 -2.92 -6.59 -12.87
C ALA A 101 -3.69 -5.93 -14.03
N TYR A 102 -3.76 -4.59 -14.07
CA TYR A 102 -4.74 -3.88 -14.90
C TYR A 102 -4.15 -2.84 -15.85
N ALA A 103 -2.84 -2.60 -15.76
CA ALA A 103 -2.13 -1.50 -16.43
C ALA A 103 -2.57 -0.11 -15.96
N THR A 104 -3.16 0.00 -14.77
CA THR A 104 -3.55 1.28 -14.16
C THR A 104 -2.30 2.08 -13.80
N PRO A 105 -2.09 3.30 -14.35
CA PRO A 105 -0.89 4.08 -14.08
C PRO A 105 -0.69 4.34 -12.58
N PRO A 106 0.49 4.04 -12.00
CA PRO A 106 0.75 4.30 -10.60
C PRO A 106 0.68 5.79 -10.27
N ILE A 107 0.08 6.12 -9.11
CA ILE A 107 0.20 7.46 -8.53
C ILE A 107 1.08 7.41 -7.28
N THR A 108 1.76 8.51 -6.99
CA THR A 108 2.55 8.64 -5.77
C THR A 108 1.66 8.68 -4.54
N ARG A 109 2.19 8.26 -3.40
CA ARG A 109 1.53 8.39 -2.09
C ARG A 109 1.08 9.83 -1.83
N SER A 110 1.91 10.82 -2.18
CA SER A 110 1.55 12.25 -2.04
C SER A 110 0.37 12.67 -2.93
N GLN A 111 0.33 12.20 -4.19
CA GLN A 111 -0.83 12.46 -5.06
C GLN A 111 -2.10 11.81 -4.51
N ARG A 112 -2.00 10.57 -3.99
CA ARG A 112 -3.12 9.86 -3.35
C ARG A 112 -3.66 10.66 -2.16
N VAL A 113 -2.79 11.07 -1.24
CA VAL A 113 -3.18 11.88 -0.08
C VAL A 113 -3.83 13.18 -0.52
N LEU A 114 -3.21 13.92 -1.44
CA LEU A 114 -3.74 15.20 -1.93
C LEU A 114 -5.15 15.07 -2.51
N ALA A 115 -5.40 14.02 -3.30
CA ALA A 115 -6.69 13.76 -3.91
C ALA A 115 -7.80 13.46 -2.88
N GLN A 116 -7.47 12.75 -1.79
CA GLN A 116 -8.45 12.26 -0.83
C GLN A 116 -8.54 13.12 0.45
N LYS A 117 -7.60 14.03 0.69
CA LYS A 117 -7.48 14.81 1.93
C LYS A 117 -8.78 15.51 2.33
N ARG A 118 -9.44 16.19 1.38
CA ARG A 118 -10.71 16.89 1.63
C ARG A 118 -11.81 15.92 2.07
N LEU A 119 -11.91 14.76 1.41
CA LEU A 119 -12.90 13.75 1.76
C LEU A 119 -12.61 13.19 3.16
N ILE A 120 -11.37 12.75 3.40
CA ILE A 120 -10.95 12.21 4.70
C ILE A 120 -11.32 13.20 5.81
N PHE A 121 -10.90 14.46 5.69
CA PHE A 121 -11.04 15.44 6.78
C PHE A 121 -12.49 15.84 7.03
N SER A 122 -13.38 15.73 6.03
CA SER A 122 -14.81 16.02 6.23
C SER A 122 -15.52 15.08 7.22
N HIS A 123 -14.88 13.95 7.60
CA HIS A 123 -15.43 12.97 8.55
C HIS A 123 -14.94 13.14 9.99
N TYR A 124 -13.99 14.04 10.25
CA TYR A 124 -13.26 14.09 11.52
C TYR A 124 -13.20 15.51 12.09
N ASP A 125 -13.15 15.63 13.42
CA ASP A 125 -12.95 16.92 14.08
C ASP A 125 -11.51 17.43 13.96
N ASP A 126 -11.26 18.68 14.36
CA ASP A 126 -9.95 19.33 14.19
C ASP A 126 -8.80 18.56 14.84
N LYS A 127 -9.01 17.94 16.01
CA LYS A 127 -7.96 17.19 16.72
C LYS A 127 -7.66 15.88 16.02
N GLN A 128 -8.70 15.20 15.56
CA GLN A 128 -8.59 13.97 14.77
C GLN A 128 -7.93 14.26 13.42
N GLN A 129 -8.27 15.37 12.75
CA GLN A 129 -7.62 15.80 11.52
C GLN A 129 -6.13 16.05 11.74
N GLU A 130 -5.74 16.71 12.83
CA GLU A 130 -4.32 16.96 13.15
C GLU A 130 -3.53 15.65 13.41
N PHE A 131 -4.17 14.66 14.02
CA PHE A 131 -3.59 13.32 14.15
C PHE A 131 -3.48 12.62 12.79
N LEU A 132 -4.54 12.63 11.99
CA LEU A 132 -4.56 11.98 10.68
C LEU A 132 -3.60 12.64 9.69
N GLU A 133 -3.43 13.96 9.72
CA GLU A 133 -2.42 14.69 8.95
C GLU A 133 -1.02 14.12 9.23
N PHE A 134 -0.65 13.98 10.52
CA PHE A 134 0.62 13.39 10.91
C PHE A 134 0.78 11.94 10.43
N VAL A 135 -0.28 11.11 10.54
CA VAL A 135 -0.25 9.72 10.05
C VAL A 135 -0.05 9.69 8.53
N LEU A 136 -0.73 10.57 7.79
CA LEU A 136 -0.60 10.69 6.34
C LEU A 136 0.80 11.16 5.93
N GLU A 137 1.45 12.03 6.72
CA GLU A 137 2.85 12.41 6.52
C GLU A 137 3.80 11.22 6.68
N GLN A 138 3.63 10.40 7.73
CA GLN A 138 4.42 9.17 7.91
C GLN A 138 4.18 8.19 6.77
N TYR A 139 2.93 8.01 6.34
CA TYR A 139 2.58 7.19 5.18
C TYR A 139 3.28 7.66 3.88
N MET A 140 3.22 8.97 3.58
CA MET A 140 3.87 9.53 2.39
C MET A 140 5.38 9.36 2.39
N LYS A 141 6.00 9.38 3.59
CA LYS A 141 7.45 9.24 3.75
C LYS A 141 7.88 7.78 3.75
N GLU A 142 7.37 7.01 4.69
CA GLU A 142 7.85 5.66 5.00
C GLU A 142 7.10 4.57 4.22
N GLY A 143 5.78 4.70 4.02
CA GLY A 143 4.99 3.78 3.21
C GLY A 143 3.78 3.19 3.92
N VAL A 144 3.12 2.24 3.26
CA VAL A 144 1.86 1.63 3.72
C VAL A 144 1.99 0.89 5.05
N GLN A 145 3.19 0.48 5.45
CA GLN A 145 3.43 -0.18 6.72
C GLN A 145 3.10 0.70 7.92
N GLU A 146 3.16 2.03 7.79
CA GLU A 146 2.77 2.98 8.84
C GLU A 146 1.26 2.98 9.09
N LEU A 147 0.48 2.39 8.17
CA LEU A 147 -0.97 2.27 8.28
C LEU A 147 -1.41 0.94 8.92
N ARG A 148 -0.47 0.10 9.37
CA ARG A 148 -0.81 -1.13 10.11
C ARG A 148 -1.32 -0.78 11.51
N GLU A 149 -2.27 -1.56 12.01
CA GLU A 149 -2.87 -1.29 13.32
C GLU A 149 -1.84 -1.33 14.46
N ASP A 150 -0.86 -2.22 14.39
CA ASP A 150 0.23 -2.34 15.37
C ASP A 150 1.14 -1.10 15.44
N LYS A 151 1.11 -0.22 14.43
CA LYS A 151 1.84 1.06 14.42
C LYS A 151 1.17 2.16 15.22
N LEU A 152 -0.12 2.02 15.56
CA LEU A 152 -0.88 3.07 16.22
C LEU A 152 -0.20 3.55 17.51
N GLY A 153 0.27 2.63 18.35
CA GLY A 153 0.96 2.97 19.59
C GLY A 153 2.21 3.84 19.34
N SER A 154 3.10 3.40 18.45
CA SER A 154 4.32 4.14 18.11
C SER A 154 4.04 5.50 17.47
N LEU A 155 2.99 5.63 16.67
CA LEU A 155 2.60 6.90 16.05
C LEU A 155 2.08 7.90 17.08
N LEU A 156 1.28 7.42 18.04
CA LEU A 156 0.79 8.25 19.14
C LEU A 156 1.95 8.71 20.05
N GLU A 157 2.89 7.83 20.37
CA GLU A 157 4.09 8.18 21.12
C GLU A 157 4.94 9.21 20.38
N LEU A 158 5.12 9.03 19.07
CA LEU A 158 5.94 9.92 18.25
C LEU A 158 5.34 11.33 18.13
N LYS A 159 4.02 11.45 17.93
CA LYS A 159 3.36 12.76 17.79
C LYS A 159 3.17 13.49 19.12
N TYR A 160 2.74 12.76 20.16
CA TYR A 160 2.30 13.38 21.42
C TYR A 160 3.32 13.27 22.55
N HIS A 161 4.48 12.66 22.30
CA HIS A 161 5.52 12.40 23.30
C HIS A 161 5.06 11.48 24.45
N GLY A 162 4.00 10.70 24.23
CA GLY A 162 3.50 9.70 25.16
C GLY A 162 2.05 9.31 24.91
N LEU A 163 1.73 8.03 25.15
CA LEU A 163 0.36 7.51 25.01
C LEU A 163 -0.65 8.23 25.92
N ARG A 164 -0.23 8.60 27.13
CA ARG A 164 -1.09 9.33 28.08
C ARG A 164 -1.49 10.70 27.54
N ASP A 165 -0.56 11.42 26.94
CA ASP A 165 -0.80 12.74 26.37
C ASP A 165 -1.65 12.66 25.11
N ALA A 166 -1.44 11.62 24.29
CA ALA A 166 -2.30 11.32 23.16
C ALA A 166 -3.76 11.09 23.58
N VAL A 167 -4.00 10.26 24.61
CA VAL A 167 -5.33 10.00 25.17
C VAL A 167 -5.95 11.26 25.79
N ALA A 168 -5.16 12.09 26.46
CA ALA A 168 -5.65 13.35 27.02
C ALA A 168 -6.14 14.33 25.93
N GLN A 169 -5.52 14.30 24.74
CA GLN A 169 -5.89 15.17 23.64
C GLN A 169 -7.03 14.61 22.78
N LEU A 170 -6.91 13.35 22.37
CA LEU A 170 -7.80 12.69 21.39
C LEU A 170 -8.97 11.94 22.01
N GLY A 171 -8.95 11.70 23.33
CA GLY A 171 -10.02 10.99 24.04
C GLY A 171 -9.76 9.49 24.16
N LYS A 172 -10.81 8.68 24.08
CA LYS A 172 -10.75 7.26 24.42
C LYS A 172 -9.93 6.48 23.39
N VAL A 173 -9.14 5.51 23.87
CA VAL A 173 -8.31 4.63 23.03
C VAL A 173 -9.13 3.93 21.93
N GLY A 174 -10.35 3.47 22.24
CA GLY A 174 -11.23 2.84 21.24
C GLY A 174 -11.60 3.79 20.09
N ASP A 175 -11.87 5.06 20.40
CA ASP A 175 -12.23 6.07 19.41
C ASP A 175 -11.00 6.42 18.54
N ILE A 176 -9.82 6.55 19.15
CA ILE A 176 -8.55 6.79 18.43
C ILE A 176 -8.27 5.65 17.44
N ARG A 177 -8.40 4.40 17.90
CA ARG A 177 -8.25 3.21 17.06
C ARG A 177 -9.26 3.22 15.91
N GLN A 178 -10.52 3.53 16.19
CA GLN A 178 -11.56 3.59 15.16
C GLN A 178 -11.26 4.66 14.11
N VAL A 179 -10.80 5.85 14.53
CA VAL A 179 -10.36 6.93 13.62
C VAL A 179 -9.23 6.44 12.72
N PHE A 180 -8.19 5.84 13.33
CA PHE A 180 -7.00 5.33 12.62
C PHE A 180 -7.32 4.22 11.60
N ILE A 181 -8.26 3.33 11.89
CA ILE A 181 -8.66 2.27 10.97
C ILE A 181 -9.59 2.83 9.89
N SER A 182 -10.61 3.60 10.29
CA SER A 182 -11.71 3.99 9.39
C SER A 182 -11.26 4.96 8.32
N PHE A 183 -10.28 5.82 8.57
CA PHE A 183 -9.91 6.84 7.58
C PHE A 183 -9.30 6.23 6.33
N GLN A 184 -8.68 5.05 6.46
CA GLN A 184 -7.96 4.39 5.39
C GLN A 184 -8.87 3.99 4.23
N GLN A 185 -10.15 3.69 4.49
CA GLN A 185 -11.12 3.43 3.42
C GLN A 185 -11.30 4.64 2.49
N TYR A 186 -11.19 5.85 3.03
CA TYR A 186 -11.30 7.08 2.26
C TYR A 186 -10.00 7.37 1.49
N LEU A 187 -8.85 6.94 2.00
CA LEU A 187 -7.55 7.09 1.32
C LEU A 187 -7.47 6.32 -0.02
N TYR A 188 -8.21 5.21 -0.13
CA TYR A 188 -8.23 4.39 -1.33
C TYR A 188 -9.52 4.50 -2.14
N LYS A 189 -10.49 5.34 -1.72
CA LYS A 189 -11.76 5.51 -2.43
C LYS A 189 -11.53 5.98 -3.87
N ALA A 190 -12.24 5.40 -4.82
CA ALA A 190 -12.22 5.87 -6.20
C ALA A 190 -12.71 7.33 -6.27
N SER A 191 -11.99 8.17 -7.02
CA SER A 191 -12.36 9.56 -7.30
C SER A 191 -13.44 9.66 -8.37
#